data_AF-A0A662TVT5-F1
#
_entry.id   AF-A0A662TVT5-F1
#
_cell.length_a   1.000
_cell.length_b   1.000
_cell.length_c   1.000
_cell.angle_alpha   90.00
_cell.angle_beta   90.00
_cell.angle_gamma   90.00
#
_symmetry.space_group_name_H-M   'P 1'
#
loop_
_entity.id
_entity.type
_entity.pdbx_description
1 polymer ?
#
loop_
_entity_poly.entity_id
_entity_poly.type
_entity_poly.pdbx_seq_one_letter_code
_entity_poly.pdbx_strand_id
1 'polypeptide(L)'
;MIMLKFLGYSPMHLSQWLKILESRPSEFKLFGEAFPHRLKEVLETFWRIWGDRRVYISRSPGRVNVFGRHMDYMGGWVNSMAIEHDVITVVEPRRDYIVNLFNVDKKYSRKSFNILEELPEKPLLSLEEWDQWTSRRGKELLEKGVKTGWEEYVKGLYIYLWCKLGGDIDLKGANILVSGNIPPARGLSSSSALVVSLSLALWKIYNIEMPLDEFIETVGYSEWFRLTRGGVGDHAAMFFARRGKISHIGFHPLDINKIKYSAFPDEYKVIVIDSGYLRPQTREARNYLRVTAAEYRLSLIYVKSIHPEYAEKLMWLRDLNPRTLGISLQDFYRIILEIPLRISRDDLLEVGEEYSEELHTIFSNHIPPKEGYKLRSRCLFGVSEAERAILFPRYLETGEMNNILRLIEVSHDGDRVSKFDEDGERVEWDPEYSCHDAYIKSLIKNLNSDDPLKVEAAQLHWVPGSYERSIPPIDYLCDMISYRLKGSAAAQLMGAGLGGNVLAIVHKDKVKKVEEVVNEYSEKFDVKTNILLYTPGEGAALL
;
A
#
# COMPACT_ATOMS: atom_id res chain seq x y z
N MET A 1 21.02 -2.41 12.63
CA MET A 1 20.81 -3.79 12.15
C MET A 1 19.36 -4.18 12.40
N ILE A 2 18.48 -3.90 11.44
CA ILE A 2 17.09 -4.39 11.49
C ILE A 2 17.17 -5.87 11.11
N MET A 3 17.40 -6.74 12.09
CA MET A 3 17.26 -8.18 11.86
C MET A 3 15.78 -8.45 11.64
N LEU A 4 15.45 -9.22 10.59
CA LEU A 4 14.21 -10.00 10.57
C LEU A 4 14.02 -10.59 11.97
N LYS A 5 12.84 -10.37 12.58
CA LYS A 5 12.58 -10.87 13.93
C LYS A 5 12.47 -12.40 13.85
N PHE A 6 13.60 -13.05 14.07
CA PHE A 6 13.69 -14.46 14.41
C PHE A 6 13.48 -14.55 15.92
N LEU A 7 12.50 -15.33 16.39
CA LEU A 7 12.50 -15.72 17.81
C LEU A 7 13.67 -16.69 18.12
N GLY A 8 14.48 -17.01 17.11
CA GLY A 8 15.75 -17.73 17.25
C GLY A 8 15.55 -19.24 17.30
N TYR A 9 14.33 -19.74 17.07
CA TYR A 9 14.08 -21.16 17.06
C TYR A 9 14.63 -21.78 15.77
N SER A 10 15.41 -22.86 15.94
CA SER A 10 15.74 -23.73 14.82
C SER A 10 14.53 -24.56 14.43
N PRO A 11 14.41 -24.99 13.16
CA PRO A 11 13.34 -25.88 12.73
C PRO A 11 13.35 -27.13 13.62
N MET A 12 12.19 -27.48 14.16
CA MET A 12 12.06 -28.55 15.16
C MET A 12 10.75 -29.31 14.98
N HIS A 13 10.62 -30.43 15.69
CA HIS A 13 9.43 -31.26 15.63
C HIS A 13 8.22 -30.53 16.24
N LEU A 14 7.02 -30.78 15.70
CA LEU A 14 5.78 -30.20 16.21
C LEU A 14 5.57 -30.50 17.70
N SER A 15 6.00 -31.67 18.16
CA SER A 15 5.92 -32.05 19.58
C SER A 15 6.73 -31.13 20.49
N GLN A 16 7.85 -30.61 19.98
CA GLN A 16 8.69 -29.65 20.69
C GLN A 16 8.05 -28.26 20.65
N TRP A 17 7.52 -27.85 19.51
CA TRP A 17 6.77 -26.59 19.37
C TRP A 17 5.57 -26.50 20.32
N LEU A 18 4.76 -27.56 20.40
CA LEU A 18 3.61 -27.61 21.31
C LEU A 18 4.03 -27.46 22.78
N LYS A 19 5.13 -28.11 23.20
CA LYS A 19 5.69 -27.96 24.56
C LYS A 19 6.19 -26.54 24.84
N ILE A 20 6.85 -25.90 23.87
CA ILE A 20 7.31 -24.50 24.01
C ILE A 20 6.10 -23.58 24.18
N LEU A 21 5.09 -23.75 23.34
CA LEU A 21 3.87 -22.93 23.37
C LEU A 21 3.09 -23.09 24.69
N GLU A 22 3.05 -24.31 25.25
CA GLU A 22 2.42 -24.57 26.54
C GLU A 22 3.21 -24.00 27.72
N SER A 23 4.55 -24.08 27.68
CA SER A 23 5.40 -23.62 28.77
C SER A 23 5.65 -22.11 28.76
N ARG A 24 5.63 -21.47 27.59
CA ARG A 24 5.99 -20.05 27.40
C ARG A 24 5.03 -19.30 26.46
N PRO A 25 3.70 -19.34 26.69
CA PRO A 25 2.74 -18.69 25.80
C PRO A 25 2.92 -17.16 25.73
N SER A 26 3.49 -16.55 26.76
CA SER A 26 3.74 -15.10 26.83
C SER A 26 4.75 -14.62 25.78
N GLU A 27 5.71 -15.45 25.35
CA GLU A 27 6.68 -15.09 24.30
C GLU A 27 5.98 -14.73 22.98
N PHE A 28 4.82 -15.33 22.71
CA PHE A 28 4.08 -15.15 21.46
C PHE A 28 2.99 -14.07 21.54
N LYS A 29 2.73 -13.49 22.73
CA LYS A 29 1.72 -12.42 22.90
C LYS A 29 2.13 -11.09 22.26
N LEU A 30 3.40 -10.94 21.88
CA LEU A 30 3.87 -9.80 21.08
C LEU A 30 3.06 -9.64 19.78
N PHE A 31 2.59 -10.76 19.23
CA PHE A 31 1.82 -10.84 17.99
C PHE A 31 0.30 -10.65 18.19
N GLY A 32 -0.14 -10.45 19.43
CA GLY A 32 -1.55 -10.31 19.81
C GLY A 32 -1.95 -11.34 20.87
N GLU A 33 -2.91 -10.99 21.72
CA GLU A 33 -3.35 -11.85 22.85
C GLU A 33 -3.92 -13.20 22.39
N ALA A 34 -4.57 -13.23 21.22
CA ALA A 34 -5.14 -14.45 20.65
C ALA A 34 -4.13 -15.32 19.87
N PHE A 35 -2.93 -14.80 19.60
CA PHE A 35 -1.94 -15.48 18.75
C PHE A 35 -1.50 -16.85 19.30
N PRO A 36 -1.15 -17.02 20.60
CA PRO A 36 -0.73 -18.31 21.12
C PRO A 36 -1.78 -19.42 20.93
N HIS A 37 -3.06 -19.09 21.09
CA HIS A 37 -4.15 -20.05 20.89
C HIS A 37 -4.27 -20.46 19.42
N ARG A 38 -4.22 -19.49 18.49
CA ARG A 38 -4.25 -19.77 17.05
C ARG A 38 -3.04 -20.56 16.56
N LEU A 39 -1.86 -20.29 17.13
CA LEU A 39 -0.66 -21.06 16.85
C LEU A 39 -0.83 -22.51 17.31
N LYS A 40 -1.44 -22.76 18.47
CA LYS A 40 -1.74 -24.12 18.94
C LYS A 40 -2.68 -24.84 17.97
N GLU A 41 -3.77 -24.19 17.57
CA GLU A 41 -4.76 -24.76 16.64
C GLU A 41 -4.14 -25.18 15.30
N VAL A 42 -3.31 -24.32 14.70
CA VAL A 42 -2.66 -24.63 13.41
C VAL A 42 -1.66 -25.78 13.57
N LEU A 43 -0.89 -25.85 14.66
CA LEU A 43 0.06 -26.94 14.91
C LEU A 43 -0.65 -28.28 15.15
N GLU A 44 -1.73 -28.30 15.93
CA GLU A 44 -2.54 -29.49 16.15
C GLU A 44 -3.25 -29.95 14.87
N THR A 45 -3.66 -29.01 14.02
CA THR A 45 -4.23 -29.32 12.70
C THR A 45 -3.18 -29.92 11.78
N PHE A 46 -1.96 -29.36 11.75
CA PHE A 46 -0.86 -29.92 10.98
C PHE A 46 -0.54 -31.34 11.45
N TRP A 47 -0.42 -31.55 12.76
CA TRP A 47 -0.18 -32.87 13.34
C TRP A 47 -1.22 -33.89 12.90
N ARG A 48 -2.51 -33.54 12.92
CA ARG A 48 -3.61 -34.42 12.49
C ARG A 48 -3.50 -34.83 11.02
N ILE A 49 -2.93 -33.99 10.16
CA ILE A 49 -2.82 -34.25 8.72
C ILE A 49 -1.54 -35.03 8.39
N TRP A 50 -0.39 -34.61 8.93
CA TRP A 50 0.93 -35.09 8.51
C TRP A 50 1.79 -35.71 9.62
N GLY A 51 1.31 -35.74 10.87
CA GLY A 51 2.02 -36.27 12.04
C GLY A 51 3.11 -35.34 12.57
N ASP A 52 3.96 -35.86 13.45
CA ASP A 52 5.06 -35.09 14.04
C ASP A 52 6.19 -34.86 13.01
N ARG A 53 6.25 -33.65 12.47
CA ARG A 53 7.22 -33.25 11.43
C ARG A 53 8.11 -32.12 11.92
N ARG A 54 9.30 -32.02 11.33
CA ARG A 54 10.18 -30.87 11.51
C ARG A 54 9.68 -29.72 10.65
N VAL A 55 9.19 -28.66 11.28
CA VAL A 55 8.51 -27.55 10.59
C VAL A 55 9.22 -26.22 10.78
N TYR A 56 9.02 -25.34 9.80
CA TYR A 56 9.29 -23.91 9.85
C TYR A 56 7.98 -23.20 10.09
N ILE A 57 7.95 -22.26 11.03
CA ILE A 57 6.74 -21.48 11.33
C ILE A 57 7.07 -20.02 11.09
N SER A 58 6.25 -19.37 10.29
CA SER A 58 6.31 -17.93 10.07
C SER A 58 4.93 -17.32 10.19
N ARG A 59 4.91 -16.02 10.42
CA ARG A 59 3.70 -15.21 10.44
C ARG A 59 3.93 -13.90 9.72
N SER A 60 2.87 -13.37 9.11
CA SER A 60 2.84 -12.00 8.62
C SER A 60 1.51 -11.34 8.94
N PRO A 61 1.51 -10.13 9.53
CA PRO A 61 0.28 -9.39 9.77
C PRO A 61 -0.31 -8.86 8.47
N GLY A 62 -1.59 -8.47 8.52
CA GLY A 62 -2.11 -7.49 7.58
C GLY A 62 -1.48 -6.12 7.83
N ARG A 63 -1.73 -5.16 6.95
CA ARG A 63 -1.22 -3.79 7.12
C ARG A 63 -2.27 -2.75 6.80
N VAL A 64 -2.08 -1.55 7.31
CA VAL A 64 -2.84 -0.35 6.95
C VAL A 64 -1.82 0.72 6.56
N ASN A 65 -1.98 1.30 5.37
CA ASN A 65 -1.29 2.55 5.03
C ASN A 65 -2.05 3.69 5.70
N VAL A 66 -1.46 4.26 6.76
CA VAL A 66 -2.09 5.32 7.56
C VAL A 66 -2.02 6.64 6.82
N PHE A 67 -0.91 6.91 6.12
CA PHE A 67 -0.69 8.18 5.44
C PHE A 67 0.36 8.09 4.32
N GLY A 68 0.29 8.97 3.32
CA GLY A 68 1.17 8.95 2.14
C GLY A 68 0.60 8.03 1.07
N ARG A 69 -0.55 8.42 0.51
CA ARG A 69 -1.27 7.61 -0.48
C ARG A 69 -0.61 7.78 -1.84
N HIS A 70 -0.63 6.73 -2.66
CA HIS A 70 -0.05 6.73 -4.00
C HIS A 70 1.47 7.01 -4.08
N MET A 71 2.18 7.06 -2.95
CA MET A 71 3.59 7.43 -2.91
C MET A 71 4.55 6.28 -3.25
N ASP A 72 4.14 5.03 -3.05
CA ASP A 72 5.00 3.85 -3.16
C ASP A 72 5.61 3.70 -4.56
N TYR A 73 4.79 3.82 -5.60
CA TYR A 73 5.25 3.75 -7.01
C TYR A 73 5.78 5.09 -7.55
N MET A 74 5.82 6.14 -6.71
CA MET A 74 6.43 7.44 -7.02
C MET A 74 7.75 7.65 -6.27
N GLY A 75 8.28 6.58 -5.67
CA GLY A 75 9.47 6.61 -4.82
C GLY A 75 9.27 7.31 -3.47
N GLY A 76 8.13 7.91 -3.20
CA GLY A 76 7.92 8.68 -1.98
C GLY A 76 7.89 7.81 -0.72
N TRP A 77 7.46 8.43 0.37
CA TRP A 77 7.34 7.78 1.66
C TRP A 77 5.91 7.37 1.94
N VAL A 78 5.76 6.21 2.59
CA VAL A 78 4.49 5.77 3.18
C VAL A 78 4.64 5.66 4.68
N ASN A 79 3.56 5.94 5.40
CA ASN A 79 3.48 5.85 6.85
C ASN A 79 2.49 4.75 7.19
N SER A 80 3.01 3.55 7.44
CA SER A 80 2.21 2.33 7.55
C SER A 80 2.33 1.69 8.93
N MET A 81 1.32 0.89 9.28
CA MET A 81 1.35 0.02 10.46
C MET A 81 0.86 -1.38 10.09
N ALA A 82 1.35 -2.38 10.83
CA ALA A 82 0.72 -3.69 10.84
C ALA A 82 -0.57 -3.66 11.68
N ILE A 83 -1.51 -4.52 11.34
CA ILE A 83 -2.64 -4.86 12.23
C ILE A 83 -2.30 -6.13 13.02
N GLU A 84 -3.02 -6.41 14.10
CA GLU A 84 -2.79 -7.64 14.89
C GLU A 84 -3.26 -8.92 14.20
N HIS A 85 -4.19 -8.80 13.25
CA HIS A 85 -4.63 -9.94 12.46
C HIS A 85 -3.53 -10.35 11.47
N ASP A 86 -3.30 -11.65 11.35
CA ASP A 86 -2.16 -12.19 10.60
C ASP A 86 -2.50 -13.51 9.89
N VAL A 87 -1.57 -13.89 9.01
CA VAL A 87 -1.46 -15.20 8.41
C VAL A 87 -0.29 -15.93 9.07
N ILE A 88 -0.53 -17.15 9.54
CA ILE A 88 0.47 -18.09 10.04
C ILE A 88 0.66 -19.17 8.97
N THR A 89 1.91 -19.47 8.63
CA THR A 89 2.29 -20.57 7.75
C THR A 89 3.17 -21.57 8.48
N VAL A 90 2.75 -22.83 8.49
CA VAL A 90 3.53 -23.97 8.98
C VAL A 90 4.00 -24.78 7.77
N VAL A 91 5.30 -24.88 7.59
CA VAL A 91 5.92 -25.43 6.37
C VAL A 91 6.85 -26.59 6.73
N GLU A 92 6.60 -27.75 6.15
CA GLU A 92 7.56 -28.87 6.11
C GLU A 92 8.08 -29.02 4.67
N PRO A 93 9.40 -28.87 4.44
CA PRO A 93 10.01 -29.20 3.16
C PRO A 93 9.94 -30.70 2.89
N ARG A 94 9.57 -31.06 1.66
CA ARG A 94 9.54 -32.44 1.16
C ARG A 94 10.80 -32.75 0.35
N ARG A 95 10.90 -33.99 -0.11
CA ARG A 95 11.99 -34.47 -0.98
C ARG A 95 11.60 -34.54 -2.46
N ASP A 96 10.31 -34.41 -2.76
CA ASP A 96 9.77 -34.33 -4.12
C ASP A 96 9.47 -32.87 -4.48
N TYR A 97 8.90 -32.63 -5.66
CA TYR A 97 8.54 -31.29 -6.16
C TYR A 97 7.06 -30.93 -5.91
N ILE A 98 6.37 -31.71 -5.07
CA ILE A 98 4.93 -31.54 -4.83
C ILE A 98 4.71 -30.58 -3.67
N VAL A 99 3.94 -29.53 -3.90
CA VAL A 99 3.46 -28.63 -2.85
C VAL A 99 2.02 -28.99 -2.51
N ASN A 100 1.78 -29.40 -1.27
CA ASN A 100 0.44 -29.62 -0.72
C ASN A 100 0.03 -28.43 0.14
N LEU A 101 -1.12 -27.85 -0.17
CA LEU A 101 -1.65 -26.64 0.46
C LEU A 101 -2.97 -26.93 1.16
N PHE A 102 -2.96 -26.69 2.47
CA PHE A 102 -4.14 -26.80 3.32
C PHE A 102 -4.36 -25.46 4.03
N ASN A 103 -5.62 -25.15 4.29
CA ASN A 103 -6.01 -24.04 5.14
C ASN A 103 -6.82 -24.58 6.33
N VAL A 104 -6.65 -23.97 7.50
CA VAL A 104 -7.47 -24.28 8.69
C VAL A 104 -8.93 -23.91 8.42
N ASP A 105 -9.17 -22.80 7.71
CA ASP A 105 -10.51 -22.40 7.28
C ASP A 105 -10.96 -23.21 6.06
N LYS A 106 -12.00 -24.03 6.27
CA LYS A 106 -12.59 -24.95 5.28
C LYS A 106 -13.13 -24.24 4.04
N LYS A 107 -13.37 -22.93 4.07
CA LYS A 107 -13.80 -22.17 2.88
C LYS A 107 -12.73 -22.15 1.79
N TYR A 108 -11.45 -22.30 2.15
CA TYR A 108 -10.36 -22.43 1.19
C TYR A 108 -10.11 -23.91 0.89
N SER A 109 -10.36 -24.29 -0.37
CA SER A 109 -10.17 -25.67 -0.81
C SER A 109 -8.70 -26.10 -0.72
N ARG A 110 -8.49 -27.40 -0.45
CA ARG A 110 -7.18 -28.04 -0.50
C ARG A 110 -6.63 -27.99 -1.92
N LYS A 111 -5.32 -27.78 -2.05
CA LYS A 111 -4.64 -27.67 -3.35
C LYS A 111 -3.36 -28.49 -3.33
N SER A 112 -2.97 -28.98 -4.50
CA SER A 112 -1.69 -29.64 -4.71
C SER A 112 -1.20 -29.32 -6.11
N PHE A 113 0.10 -29.08 -6.28
CA PHE A 113 0.72 -28.84 -7.58
C PHE A 113 2.17 -29.29 -7.58
N ASN A 114 2.66 -29.64 -8.77
CA ASN A 114 4.07 -29.92 -9.01
C ASN A 114 4.77 -28.64 -9.43
N ILE A 115 5.84 -28.25 -8.72
CA ILE A 115 6.54 -27.00 -9.00
C ILE A 115 7.13 -27.01 -10.43
N LEU A 116 7.67 -28.14 -10.87
CA LEU A 116 8.34 -28.26 -12.16
C LEU A 116 7.40 -28.05 -13.35
N GLU A 117 6.11 -28.33 -13.18
CA GLU A 117 5.09 -28.14 -14.23
C GLU A 117 4.68 -26.67 -14.38
N GLU A 118 5.05 -25.81 -13.43
CA GLU A 118 4.67 -24.39 -13.42
C GLU A 118 5.84 -23.45 -13.75
N LEU A 119 7.08 -23.96 -13.79
CA LEU A 119 8.27 -23.16 -14.09
C LEU A 119 8.29 -22.70 -15.57
N PRO A 120 8.79 -21.48 -15.84
CA PRO A 120 9.16 -21.11 -17.20
C PRO A 120 10.36 -21.95 -17.68
N GLU A 121 10.55 -22.04 -19.00
CA GLU A 121 11.65 -22.80 -19.62
C GLU A 121 13.05 -22.33 -19.17
N LYS A 122 13.17 -21.04 -18.81
CA LYS A 122 14.38 -20.43 -18.27
C LYS A 122 14.03 -19.40 -17.20
N PRO A 123 14.96 -19.11 -16.27
CA PRO A 123 14.80 -18.02 -15.30
C PRO A 123 14.49 -16.68 -15.98
N LEU A 124 13.51 -15.95 -15.44
CA LEU A 124 13.10 -14.62 -15.89
C LEU A 124 13.75 -13.59 -14.95
N LEU A 125 14.81 -12.93 -15.41
CA LEU A 125 15.68 -12.15 -14.53
C LEU A 125 15.19 -10.70 -14.41
N SER A 126 14.63 -10.15 -15.49
CA SER A 126 14.07 -8.80 -15.50
C SER A 126 12.59 -8.78 -15.09
N LEU A 127 12.15 -7.65 -14.53
CA LEU A 127 10.74 -7.46 -14.18
C LEU A 127 9.85 -7.39 -15.43
N GLU A 128 10.38 -6.92 -16.55
CA GLU A 128 9.69 -6.87 -17.84
C GLU A 128 9.42 -8.29 -18.37
N GLU A 129 10.43 -9.16 -18.36
CA GLU A 129 10.27 -10.58 -18.75
C GLU A 129 9.21 -11.26 -17.88
N TRP A 130 9.23 -10.99 -16.57
CA TRP A 130 8.24 -11.51 -15.62
C TRP A 130 6.82 -11.01 -15.92
N ASP A 131 6.63 -9.73 -16.20
CA ASP A 131 5.31 -9.17 -16.53
C ASP A 131 4.76 -9.75 -17.83
N GLN A 132 5.59 -9.79 -18.89
CA GLN A 132 5.20 -10.35 -20.18
C GLN A 132 4.82 -11.83 -20.04
N TRP A 133 5.59 -12.61 -19.29
CA TRP A 133 5.30 -14.02 -19.08
C TRP A 133 4.03 -14.25 -18.24
N THR A 134 3.88 -13.57 -17.10
CA THR A 134 2.67 -13.71 -16.26
C THR A 134 1.41 -13.25 -16.98
N SER A 135 1.51 -12.20 -17.80
CA SER A 135 0.40 -11.70 -18.63
C SER A 135 -0.02 -12.71 -19.71
N ARG A 136 0.95 -13.32 -20.41
CA ARG A 136 0.67 -14.39 -21.39
C ARG A 136 0.01 -15.60 -20.72
N ARG A 137 0.61 -16.11 -19.64
CA ARG A 137 0.05 -17.23 -18.85
C ARG A 137 -1.38 -16.92 -18.39
N GLY A 138 -1.62 -15.74 -17.84
CA GLY A 138 -2.94 -15.33 -17.37
C GLY A 138 -3.99 -15.29 -18.49
N LYS A 139 -3.60 -14.82 -19.69
CA LYS A 139 -4.46 -14.83 -20.88
C LYS A 139 -4.79 -16.26 -21.32
N GLU A 140 -3.80 -17.14 -21.39
CA GLU A 140 -4.02 -18.54 -21.77
C GLU A 140 -4.94 -19.29 -20.80
N LEU A 141 -4.77 -19.09 -19.49
CA LEU A 141 -5.65 -19.69 -18.48
C LEU A 141 -7.09 -19.20 -18.62
N LEU A 142 -7.27 -17.91 -18.93
CA LEU A 142 -8.59 -17.33 -19.17
C LEU A 142 -9.24 -17.92 -20.43
N GLU A 143 -8.49 -18.03 -21.52
CA GLU A 143 -8.95 -18.63 -22.79
C GLU A 143 -9.33 -20.10 -22.63
N LYS A 144 -8.59 -20.84 -21.80
CA LYS A 144 -8.87 -22.25 -21.45
C LYS A 144 -10.00 -22.40 -20.42
N GLY A 145 -10.53 -21.30 -19.87
CA GLY A 145 -11.57 -21.32 -18.84
C GLY A 145 -11.10 -21.92 -17.50
N VAL A 146 -9.80 -21.94 -17.22
CA VAL A 146 -9.22 -22.53 -16.02
C VAL A 146 -9.53 -21.65 -14.80
N LYS A 147 -10.30 -22.20 -13.86
CA LYS A 147 -10.56 -21.53 -12.57
C LYS A 147 -9.38 -21.73 -11.63
N THR A 148 -8.73 -20.62 -11.29
CA THR A 148 -7.60 -20.58 -10.35
C THR A 148 -8.05 -20.17 -8.95
N GLY A 149 -7.36 -20.64 -7.92
CA GLY A 149 -7.63 -20.31 -6.52
C GLY A 149 -6.49 -19.59 -5.81
N TRP A 150 -6.46 -19.74 -4.48
CA TRP A 150 -5.47 -19.12 -3.59
C TRP A 150 -4.07 -19.73 -3.73
N GLU A 151 -3.94 -20.92 -4.31
CA GLU A 151 -2.67 -21.58 -4.61
C GLU A 151 -1.76 -20.76 -5.53
N GLU A 152 -2.34 -19.91 -6.37
CA GLU A 152 -1.57 -19.10 -7.32
C GLU A 152 -0.67 -18.07 -6.63
N TYR A 153 -1.00 -17.62 -5.42
CA TYR A 153 -0.08 -16.78 -4.63
C TYR A 153 1.17 -17.55 -4.21
N VAL A 154 0.99 -18.84 -3.90
CA VAL A 154 2.10 -19.73 -3.51
C VAL A 154 2.92 -20.14 -4.72
N LYS A 155 2.27 -20.53 -5.83
CA LYS A 155 2.96 -20.81 -7.10
C LYS A 155 3.79 -19.61 -7.56
N GLY A 156 3.17 -18.43 -7.59
CA GLY A 156 3.83 -17.18 -7.96
C GLY A 156 5.09 -16.95 -7.14
N LEU A 157 5.03 -17.15 -5.82
CA LEU A 157 6.19 -17.00 -4.94
C LEU A 157 7.30 -18.02 -5.24
N TYR A 158 6.98 -19.31 -5.39
CA TYR A 158 7.97 -20.34 -5.70
C TYR A 158 8.69 -20.05 -7.02
N ILE A 159 7.93 -19.77 -8.07
CA ILE A 159 8.46 -19.53 -9.42
C ILE A 159 9.26 -18.23 -9.45
N TYR A 160 8.76 -17.18 -8.81
CA TYR A 160 9.45 -15.90 -8.72
C TYR A 160 10.81 -16.04 -8.02
N LEU A 161 10.85 -16.74 -6.88
CA LEU A 161 12.10 -16.97 -6.15
C LEU A 161 13.09 -17.79 -6.97
N TRP A 162 12.63 -18.83 -7.66
CA TRP A 162 13.49 -19.62 -8.54
C TRP A 162 14.11 -18.77 -9.64
N CYS A 163 13.29 -17.93 -10.32
CA CYS A 163 13.79 -16.99 -11.32
C CYS A 163 14.81 -16.03 -10.74
N LYS A 164 14.53 -15.43 -9.57
CA LYS A 164 15.43 -14.46 -8.92
C LYS A 164 16.72 -15.05 -8.39
N LEU A 165 16.73 -16.35 -8.09
CA LEU A 165 17.92 -17.08 -7.67
C LEU A 165 18.63 -17.75 -8.87
N GLY A 166 18.37 -17.29 -10.09
CA GLY A 166 19.09 -17.74 -11.30
C GLY A 166 18.73 -19.15 -11.77
N GLY A 167 17.71 -19.78 -11.19
CA GLY A 167 17.29 -21.14 -11.52
C GLY A 167 18.16 -22.27 -10.96
N ASP A 168 19.24 -21.93 -10.25
CA ASP A 168 20.22 -22.89 -9.73
C ASP A 168 19.78 -23.55 -8.41
N ILE A 169 18.66 -23.08 -7.84
CA ILE A 169 18.16 -23.61 -6.60
C ILE A 169 17.33 -24.89 -6.79
N ASP A 170 17.70 -25.94 -6.07
CA ASP A 170 16.91 -27.17 -5.95
C ASP A 170 15.63 -26.90 -5.15
N LEU A 171 14.56 -26.50 -5.85
CA LEU A 171 13.26 -26.26 -5.24
C LEU A 171 12.70 -27.56 -4.71
N LYS A 172 12.36 -27.54 -3.43
CA LYS A 172 11.67 -28.64 -2.76
C LYS A 172 10.18 -28.35 -2.68
N GLY A 173 9.40 -29.38 -2.96
CA GLY A 173 8.00 -29.46 -2.57
C GLY A 173 7.84 -29.22 -1.07
N ALA A 174 6.61 -28.99 -0.63
CA ALA A 174 6.34 -28.72 0.77
C ALA A 174 4.93 -29.13 1.18
N ASN A 175 4.77 -29.56 2.42
CA ASN A 175 3.47 -29.57 3.08
C ASN A 175 3.30 -28.23 3.80
N ILE A 176 2.29 -27.46 3.39
CA ILE A 176 2.05 -26.11 3.89
C ILE A 176 0.64 -26.05 4.48
N LEU A 177 0.54 -25.70 5.75
CA LEU A 177 -0.71 -25.35 6.41
C LEU A 177 -0.76 -23.85 6.66
N VAL A 178 -1.89 -23.25 6.29
CA VAL A 178 -2.15 -21.82 6.45
C VAL A 178 -3.30 -21.59 7.42
N SER A 179 -3.14 -20.63 8.34
CA SER A 179 -4.21 -20.10 9.19
C SER A 179 -4.20 -18.59 9.10
N GLY A 180 -5.33 -17.97 8.74
CA GLY A 180 -5.43 -16.52 8.62
C GLY A 180 -6.69 -15.98 9.28
N ASN A 181 -6.59 -14.89 10.04
CA ASN A 181 -7.73 -14.19 10.63
C ASN A 181 -7.88 -12.75 10.13
N ILE A 182 -7.06 -12.31 9.17
CA ILE A 182 -7.21 -10.99 8.53
C ILE A 182 -8.62 -10.92 7.92
N PRO A 183 -9.46 -9.95 8.34
CA PRO A 183 -10.78 -9.80 7.76
C PRO A 183 -10.69 -9.64 6.25
N PRO A 184 -11.59 -10.26 5.47
CA PRO A 184 -11.69 -10.02 4.04
C PRO A 184 -12.19 -8.58 3.81
N ALA A 185 -11.29 -7.62 3.95
CA ALA A 185 -11.57 -6.20 3.81
C ALA A 185 -10.60 -5.57 2.80
N ARG A 186 -11.16 -4.68 1.97
CA ARG A 186 -10.56 -4.11 0.76
C ARG A 186 -9.45 -3.12 1.08
N GLY A 187 -8.30 -3.64 1.50
CA GLY A 187 -7.15 -2.81 1.82
C GLY A 187 -6.37 -3.25 3.05
N LEU A 188 -6.55 -4.47 3.58
CA LEU A 188 -5.72 -5.02 4.67
C LEU A 188 -4.61 -5.98 4.19
N SER A 189 -4.57 -6.26 2.89
CA SER A 189 -3.56 -7.09 2.20
C SER A 189 -3.37 -8.49 2.75
N SER A 190 -4.47 -9.23 2.91
CA SER A 190 -4.41 -10.65 3.30
C SER A 190 -3.64 -11.54 2.31
N SER A 191 -3.63 -11.22 1.02
CA SER A 191 -2.84 -11.95 0.02
C SER A 191 -1.34 -11.73 0.21
N SER A 192 -0.92 -10.47 0.35
CA SER A 192 0.47 -10.12 0.62
C SER A 192 0.95 -10.67 1.96
N ALA A 193 0.08 -10.76 2.97
CA ALA A 193 0.40 -11.41 4.23
C ALA A 193 0.74 -12.90 4.04
N LEU A 194 0.00 -13.63 3.20
CA LEU A 194 0.37 -15.02 2.86
C LEU A 194 1.73 -15.08 2.15
N VAL A 195 1.97 -14.20 1.18
CA VAL A 195 3.24 -14.13 0.45
C VAL A 195 4.41 -13.84 1.39
N VAL A 196 4.31 -12.80 2.23
CA VAL A 196 5.35 -12.42 3.21
C VAL A 196 5.59 -13.53 4.24
N SER A 197 4.52 -14.13 4.77
CA SER A 197 4.67 -15.22 5.74
C SER A 197 5.41 -16.40 5.13
N LEU A 198 4.98 -16.86 3.95
CA LEU A 198 5.62 -17.99 3.30
C LEU A 198 7.05 -17.65 2.83
N SER A 199 7.29 -16.43 2.35
CA SER A 199 8.60 -16.02 1.86
C SER A 199 9.65 -16.02 2.97
N LEU A 200 9.28 -15.69 4.21
CA LEU A 200 10.16 -15.85 5.38
C LEU A 200 10.56 -17.32 5.64
N ALA A 201 9.63 -18.25 5.50
CA ALA A 201 9.93 -19.67 5.63
C ALA A 201 10.85 -20.15 4.51
N LEU A 202 10.54 -19.78 3.25
CA LEU A 202 11.34 -20.15 2.08
C LEU A 202 12.74 -19.52 2.15
N TRP A 203 12.88 -18.27 2.59
CA TRP A 203 14.15 -17.60 2.84
C TRP A 203 15.07 -18.46 3.71
N LYS A 204 14.52 -19.01 4.81
CA LYS A 204 15.28 -19.85 5.72
C LYS A 204 15.53 -21.25 5.17
N ILE A 205 14.53 -21.88 4.55
CA ILE A 205 14.64 -23.24 3.97
C ILE A 205 15.74 -23.30 2.91
N TYR A 206 15.82 -22.26 2.09
CA TYR A 206 16.73 -22.16 0.96
C TYR A 206 18.04 -21.42 1.25
N ASN A 207 18.21 -20.92 2.49
CA ASN A 207 19.37 -20.13 2.90
C ASN A 207 19.66 -18.99 1.90
N ILE A 208 18.65 -18.18 1.60
CA ILE A 208 18.77 -17.09 0.64
C ILE A 208 19.76 -16.04 1.18
N GLU A 209 20.80 -15.73 0.40
CA GLU A 209 21.88 -14.80 0.76
C GLU A 209 21.71 -13.38 0.17
N MET A 210 20.52 -13.08 -0.36
CA MET A 210 20.18 -11.76 -0.93
C MET A 210 20.13 -10.68 0.17
N PRO A 211 20.51 -9.42 -0.12
CA PRO A 211 20.22 -8.27 0.75
C PRO A 211 18.73 -8.15 1.08
N LEU A 212 18.41 -7.79 2.32
CA LEU A 212 17.03 -7.79 2.81
C LEU A 212 16.15 -6.72 2.16
N ASP A 213 16.70 -5.53 1.91
CA ASP A 213 16.05 -4.48 1.11
C ASP A 213 15.72 -4.99 -0.29
N GLU A 214 16.71 -5.56 -1.00
CA GLU A 214 16.51 -6.11 -2.34
C GLU A 214 15.41 -7.18 -2.36
N PHE A 215 15.40 -8.08 -1.38
CA PHE A 215 14.35 -9.09 -1.27
C PHE A 215 12.96 -8.50 -1.07
N ILE A 216 12.83 -7.57 -0.14
CA ILE A 216 11.53 -6.99 0.20
C ILE A 216 11.00 -6.14 -0.96
N GLU A 217 11.89 -5.43 -1.67
CA GLU A 217 11.55 -4.65 -2.85
C GLU A 217 11.20 -5.54 -4.06
N THR A 218 11.56 -6.82 -4.06
CA THR A 218 11.29 -7.72 -5.19
C THR A 218 10.18 -8.74 -4.93
N VAL A 219 10.04 -9.25 -3.70
CA VAL A 219 9.13 -10.37 -3.39
C VAL A 219 7.67 -10.09 -3.75
N GLY A 220 7.22 -8.82 -3.66
CA GLY A 220 5.84 -8.46 -3.99
C GLY A 220 5.47 -8.65 -5.46
N TYR A 221 6.45 -8.65 -6.36
CA TYR A 221 6.22 -8.94 -7.77
C TYR A 221 5.81 -10.40 -8.01
N SER A 222 6.00 -11.30 -7.04
CA SER A 222 5.46 -12.66 -7.14
C SER A 222 3.93 -12.67 -7.25
N GLU A 223 3.24 -11.66 -6.70
CA GLU A 223 1.78 -11.52 -6.84
C GLU A 223 1.35 -11.20 -8.27
N TRP A 224 2.25 -10.74 -9.15
CA TRP A 224 1.93 -10.48 -10.56
C TRP A 224 1.52 -11.75 -11.31
N PHE A 225 1.85 -12.91 -10.76
CA PHE A 225 1.32 -14.21 -11.18
C PHE A 225 -0.22 -14.28 -11.14
N ARG A 226 -0.87 -13.50 -10.26
CA ARG A 226 -2.34 -13.32 -10.14
C ARG A 226 -2.89 -12.18 -11.00
N LEU A 227 -2.06 -11.57 -11.85
CA LEU A 227 -2.40 -10.37 -12.62
C LEU A 227 -2.63 -9.11 -11.79
N THR A 228 -2.26 -9.12 -10.49
CA THR A 228 -2.19 -7.89 -9.69
C THR A 228 -0.93 -7.14 -10.11
N ARG A 229 -0.99 -5.82 -10.29
CA ARG A 229 0.17 -4.98 -10.59
C ARG A 229 0.44 -4.02 -9.43
N GLY A 230 0.38 -4.60 -8.23
CA GLY A 230 0.65 -3.90 -6.98
C GLY A 230 2.13 -3.57 -6.84
N GLY A 231 2.41 -2.50 -6.09
CA GLY A 231 3.76 -2.13 -5.67
C GLY A 231 4.23 -2.91 -4.45
N VAL A 232 5.36 -2.47 -3.91
CA VAL A 232 6.09 -3.14 -2.81
C VAL A 232 5.67 -2.67 -1.43
N GLY A 233 4.88 -1.59 -1.35
CA GLY A 233 4.57 -0.89 -0.10
C GLY A 233 3.94 -1.77 0.98
N ASP A 234 3.04 -2.67 0.57
CA ASP A 234 2.38 -3.61 1.47
C ASP A 234 3.37 -4.56 2.15
N HIS A 235 4.28 -5.11 1.35
CA HIS A 235 5.27 -6.08 1.80
C HIS A 235 6.24 -5.43 2.78
N ALA A 236 6.81 -4.28 2.41
CA ALA A 236 7.70 -3.53 3.28
C ALA A 236 7.02 -3.12 4.59
N ALA A 237 5.77 -2.66 4.54
CA ALA A 237 5.00 -2.35 5.74
C ALA A 237 4.87 -3.56 6.68
N MET A 238 4.62 -4.75 6.15
CA MET A 238 4.52 -5.97 6.96
C MET A 238 5.86 -6.39 7.57
N PHE A 239 6.95 -6.35 6.80
CA PHE A 239 8.28 -6.71 7.29
C PHE A 239 8.79 -5.75 8.37
N PHE A 240 8.58 -4.44 8.17
CA PHE A 240 9.22 -3.44 9.02
C PHE A 240 8.35 -2.95 10.17
N ALA A 241 7.06 -3.28 10.22
CA ALA A 241 6.17 -2.85 11.30
C ALA A 241 6.70 -3.21 12.70
N ARG A 242 6.43 -2.32 13.66
CA ARG A 242 6.77 -2.51 15.07
C ARG A 242 5.55 -2.18 15.92
N ARG A 243 5.30 -3.01 16.94
CA ARG A 243 4.18 -2.82 17.85
C ARG A 243 4.20 -1.43 18.47
N GLY A 244 3.04 -0.76 18.47
CA GLY A 244 2.85 0.60 18.98
C GLY A 244 3.45 1.72 18.13
N LYS A 245 3.96 1.45 16.92
CA LYS A 245 4.63 2.46 16.09
C LYS A 245 4.11 2.51 14.65
N ILE A 246 4.17 3.71 14.07
CA ILE A 246 4.05 3.92 12.61
C ILE A 246 5.44 3.78 12.00
N SER A 247 5.52 3.05 10.88
CA SER A 247 6.74 2.85 10.10
C SER A 247 6.75 3.81 8.93
N HIS A 248 7.78 4.66 8.86
CA HIS A 248 8.02 5.59 7.77
C HIS A 248 9.02 4.96 6.79
N ILE A 249 8.53 4.58 5.61
CA ILE A 249 9.26 3.73 4.66
C ILE A 249 9.31 4.46 3.31
N GLY A 250 10.51 4.62 2.75
CA GLY A 250 10.73 5.14 1.40
C GLY A 250 11.00 4.01 0.40
N PHE A 251 10.74 4.26 -0.88
CA PHE A 251 10.87 3.27 -1.96
C PHE A 251 11.73 3.78 -3.11
N HIS A 252 12.20 2.88 -3.98
CA HIS A 252 12.93 3.25 -5.21
C HIS A 252 14.14 4.18 -4.97
N PRO A 253 15.19 3.70 -4.29
CA PRO A 253 15.33 2.36 -3.70
C PRO A 253 14.78 2.27 -2.27
N LEU A 254 14.37 1.07 -1.86
CA LEU A 254 14.14 0.77 -0.44
C LEU A 254 15.48 0.76 0.29
N ASP A 255 15.63 1.57 1.33
CA ASP A 255 16.82 1.60 2.18
C ASP A 255 16.42 1.34 3.64
N ILE A 256 16.75 0.14 4.14
CA ILE A 256 16.40 -0.29 5.49
C ILE A 256 16.99 0.62 6.58
N ASN A 257 18.08 1.33 6.31
CA ASN A 257 18.72 2.21 7.28
C ASN A 257 18.03 3.57 7.38
N LYS A 258 17.19 3.93 6.39
CA LYS A 258 16.40 5.16 6.39
C LYS A 258 15.00 4.98 6.98
N ILE A 259 14.60 3.76 7.32
CA ILE A 259 13.30 3.48 7.92
C ILE A 259 13.24 4.09 9.33
N LYS A 260 12.23 4.92 9.56
CA LYS A 260 11.99 5.57 10.86
C LYS A 260 10.73 5.01 11.53
N TYR A 261 10.69 5.14 12.84
CA TYR A 261 9.59 4.63 13.66
C TYR A 261 9.13 5.68 14.65
N SER A 262 7.90 6.14 14.50
CA SER A 262 7.29 7.11 15.40
C SER A 262 6.25 6.41 16.27
N ALA A 263 6.25 6.69 17.57
CA ALA A 263 5.26 6.11 18.47
C ALA A 263 3.86 6.59 18.06
N PHE A 264 2.89 5.68 18.05
CA PHE A 264 1.50 6.06 17.85
C PHE A 264 0.87 6.31 19.23
N PRO A 265 0.23 7.48 19.46
CA PRO A 265 -0.33 7.80 20.77
C PRO A 265 -1.42 6.82 21.21
N ASP A 266 -1.37 6.36 22.45
CA ASP A 266 -2.34 5.41 23.02
C ASP A 266 -3.75 6.02 23.15
N GLU A 267 -3.84 7.35 23.22
CA GLU A 267 -5.05 8.15 23.21
C GLU A 267 -5.79 8.10 21.87
N TYR A 268 -5.12 7.69 20.79
CA TYR A 268 -5.72 7.62 19.47
C TYR A 268 -5.84 6.18 18.98
N LYS A 269 -6.73 5.97 18.02
CA LYS A 269 -6.95 4.70 17.33
C LYS A 269 -7.04 4.93 15.83
N VAL A 270 -6.66 3.91 15.07
CA VAL A 270 -6.89 3.87 13.63
C VAL A 270 -8.16 3.05 13.39
N ILE A 271 -9.14 3.64 12.72
CA ILE A 271 -10.39 3.00 12.35
C ILE A 271 -10.39 2.83 10.82
N VAL A 272 -10.75 1.64 10.36
CA VAL A 272 -11.05 1.37 8.95
C VAL A 272 -12.55 1.12 8.84
N ILE A 273 -13.22 1.92 8.02
CA ILE A 273 -14.66 1.88 7.79
C ILE A 273 -14.90 1.38 6.36
N ASP A 274 -15.63 0.28 6.20
CA ASP A 274 -16.15 -0.12 4.87
C ASP A 274 -17.25 0.87 4.49
N SER A 275 -17.08 1.61 3.40
CA SER A 275 -18.07 2.60 2.96
C SER A 275 -19.36 1.98 2.42
N GLY A 276 -19.39 0.66 2.20
CA GLY A 276 -20.50 -0.03 1.53
C GLY A 276 -20.48 0.10 0.01
N TYR A 277 -19.63 0.98 -0.55
CA TYR A 277 -19.49 1.17 -1.99
C TYR A 277 -18.33 0.38 -2.55
N LEU A 278 -18.63 -0.51 -3.49
CA LEU A 278 -17.63 -1.30 -4.18
C LEU A 278 -17.03 -0.51 -5.34
N ARG A 279 -15.70 -0.52 -5.45
CA ARG A 279 -15.04 0.00 -6.64
C ARG A 279 -15.59 -0.68 -7.92
N PRO A 280 -16.05 0.08 -8.92
CA PRO A 280 -16.46 -0.47 -10.20
C PRO A 280 -15.31 -1.24 -10.87
N GLN A 281 -15.64 -2.40 -11.47
CA GLN A 281 -14.68 -3.23 -12.22
C GLN A 281 -14.78 -2.99 -13.75
N THR A 282 -15.41 -1.89 -14.14
CA THR A 282 -15.62 -1.52 -15.54
C THR A 282 -14.29 -1.23 -16.25
N ARG A 283 -14.31 -1.23 -17.59
CA ARG A 283 -13.13 -0.89 -18.39
C ARG A 283 -12.71 0.56 -18.13
N GLU A 284 -13.69 1.44 -17.96
CA GLU A 284 -13.55 2.87 -17.72
C GLU A 284 -12.88 3.13 -16.38
N ALA A 285 -13.36 2.50 -15.30
CA ALA A 285 -12.76 2.66 -13.97
C ALA A 285 -11.32 2.14 -13.93
N ARG A 286 -11.05 0.97 -14.54
CA ARG A 286 -9.69 0.44 -14.65
C ARG A 286 -8.79 1.35 -15.48
N ASN A 287 -9.30 1.90 -16.58
CA ASN A 287 -8.54 2.84 -17.41
C ASN A 287 -8.22 4.12 -16.64
N TYR A 288 -9.19 4.67 -15.90
CA TYR A 288 -9.01 5.88 -15.10
C TYR A 288 -7.92 5.71 -14.03
N LEU A 289 -7.87 4.57 -13.34
CA LEU A 289 -6.78 4.26 -12.40
C LEU A 289 -5.40 4.24 -13.07
N ARG A 290 -5.31 3.73 -14.30
CA ARG A 290 -4.06 3.69 -15.06
C ARG A 290 -3.67 5.06 -15.57
N VAL A 291 -4.62 5.84 -16.09
CA VAL A 291 -4.40 7.24 -16.53
C VAL A 291 -3.86 8.07 -15.37
N THR A 292 -4.53 8.06 -14.22
CA THR A 292 -4.13 8.86 -13.06
C THR A 292 -2.80 8.43 -12.43
N ALA A 293 -2.41 7.16 -12.55
CA ALA A 293 -1.06 6.72 -12.19
C ALA A 293 0.00 7.16 -13.23
N ALA A 294 -0.33 7.08 -14.52
CA ALA A 294 0.56 7.49 -15.61
C ALA A 294 0.83 9.00 -15.59
N GLU A 295 -0.18 9.81 -15.26
CA GLU A 295 -0.08 11.27 -15.20
C GLU A 295 1.07 11.75 -14.31
N TYR A 296 1.44 11.05 -13.23
CA TYR A 296 2.61 11.41 -12.43
C TYR A 296 3.93 11.33 -13.19
N ARG A 297 4.15 10.25 -13.94
CA ARG A 297 5.36 10.08 -14.77
C ARG A 297 5.36 11.05 -15.94
N LEU A 298 4.19 11.27 -16.56
CA LEU A 298 4.03 12.26 -17.62
C LEU A 298 4.33 13.68 -17.11
N SER A 299 3.91 14.05 -15.90
CA SER A 299 4.26 15.33 -15.28
C SER A 299 5.76 15.47 -15.04
N LEU A 300 6.44 14.41 -14.61
CA LEU A 300 7.89 14.42 -14.43
C LEU A 300 8.61 14.61 -15.76
N ILE A 301 8.25 13.85 -16.80
CA ILE A 301 8.82 14.00 -18.15
C ILE A 301 8.59 15.41 -18.67
N TYR A 302 7.37 15.94 -18.53
CA TYR A 302 7.05 17.30 -18.96
C TYR A 302 7.97 18.34 -18.31
N VAL A 303 8.17 18.27 -17.00
CA VAL A 303 9.06 19.19 -16.28
C VAL A 303 10.52 19.03 -16.73
N LYS A 304 11.00 17.79 -16.93
CA LYS A 304 12.36 17.54 -17.44
C LYS A 304 12.57 18.12 -18.83
N SER A 305 11.54 18.09 -19.68
CA SER A 305 11.58 18.66 -21.02
C SER A 305 11.67 20.19 -21.02
N ILE A 306 10.91 20.86 -20.15
CA ILE A 306 10.89 22.34 -20.11
C ILE A 306 11.99 22.93 -19.21
N HIS A 307 12.52 22.15 -18.26
CA HIS A 307 13.63 22.51 -17.37
C HIS A 307 14.73 21.44 -17.39
N PRO A 308 15.48 21.31 -18.49
CA PRO A 308 16.53 20.31 -18.63
C PRO A 308 17.64 20.45 -17.58
N GLU A 309 17.85 21.64 -17.00
CA GLU A 309 18.80 21.88 -15.91
C GLU A 309 18.50 21.07 -14.63
N TYR A 310 17.27 20.58 -14.47
CA TYR A 310 16.87 19.74 -13.35
C TYR A 310 16.78 18.26 -13.71
N ALA A 311 16.93 17.88 -14.98
CA ALA A 311 16.62 16.54 -15.46
C ALA A 311 17.38 15.42 -14.71
N GLU A 312 18.67 15.63 -14.42
CA GLU A 312 19.50 14.67 -13.67
C GLU A 312 19.10 14.52 -12.20
N LYS A 313 18.43 15.52 -11.63
CA LYS A 313 17.94 15.51 -10.24
C LYS A 313 16.57 14.85 -10.10
N LEU A 314 15.87 14.63 -11.22
CA LEU A 314 14.47 14.23 -11.28
C LEU A 314 14.33 12.79 -11.77
N MET A 315 14.53 11.84 -10.85
CA MET A 315 14.32 10.42 -11.12
C MET A 315 12.87 10.00 -10.89
N TRP A 316 12.25 10.53 -9.84
CA TRP A 316 10.87 10.25 -9.45
C TRP A 316 10.12 11.55 -9.16
N LEU A 317 8.78 11.51 -9.17
CA LEU A 317 7.98 12.71 -8.89
C LEU A 317 8.25 13.30 -7.49
N ARG A 318 8.59 12.46 -6.49
CA ARG A 318 9.00 12.95 -5.16
C ARG A 318 10.21 13.90 -5.20
N ASP A 319 11.04 13.80 -6.23
CA ASP A 319 12.27 14.56 -6.38
C ASP A 319 11.96 15.97 -6.90
N LEU A 320 10.75 16.19 -7.45
CA LEU A 320 10.24 17.50 -7.83
C LEU A 320 9.78 18.28 -6.60
N ASN A 321 10.74 18.82 -5.85
CA ASN A 321 10.49 19.65 -4.68
C ASN A 321 11.56 20.75 -4.53
N PRO A 322 11.30 21.83 -3.78
CA PRO A 322 12.23 22.94 -3.62
C PRO A 322 13.62 22.53 -3.11
N ARG A 323 13.70 21.54 -2.21
CA ARG A 323 14.97 21.09 -1.61
C ARG A 323 15.87 20.41 -2.63
N THR A 324 15.31 19.54 -3.46
CA THR A 324 16.06 18.84 -4.52
C THR A 324 16.48 19.79 -5.63
N LEU A 325 15.57 20.68 -6.06
CA LEU A 325 15.86 21.64 -7.13
C LEU A 325 16.86 22.71 -6.67
N GLY A 326 16.87 23.06 -5.38
CA GLY A 326 17.71 24.11 -4.81
C GLY A 326 17.13 25.51 -5.01
N ILE A 327 15.79 25.63 -5.00
CA ILE A 327 15.07 26.87 -5.30
C ILE A 327 14.10 27.24 -4.16
N SER A 328 13.57 28.46 -4.20
CA SER A 328 12.53 28.89 -3.25
C SER A 328 11.20 28.18 -3.54
N LEU A 329 10.31 28.10 -2.54
CA LEU A 329 8.96 27.57 -2.76
C LEU A 329 8.15 28.45 -3.74
N GLN A 330 8.46 29.74 -3.83
CA GLN A 330 7.82 30.64 -4.80
C GLN A 330 8.20 30.28 -6.23
N ASP A 331 9.49 30.05 -6.48
CA ASP A 331 9.99 29.60 -7.79
C ASP A 331 9.46 28.23 -8.14
N PHE A 332 9.36 27.34 -7.15
CA PHE A 332 8.70 26.05 -7.34
C PHE A 332 7.24 26.20 -7.82
N TYR A 333 6.45 27.09 -7.21
CA TYR A 333 5.09 27.35 -7.69
C TYR A 333 5.05 27.98 -9.09
N ARG A 334 6.09 28.71 -9.51
CA ARG A 334 6.20 29.17 -10.91
C ARG A 334 6.39 28.00 -11.87
N ILE A 335 7.24 27.03 -11.53
CA ILE A 335 7.37 25.77 -12.29
C ILE A 335 6.02 25.03 -12.35
N ILE A 336 5.28 24.93 -11.24
CA ILE A 336 3.94 24.29 -11.25
C ILE A 336 2.97 25.03 -12.19
N LEU A 337 3.03 26.37 -12.28
CA LEU A 337 2.21 27.15 -13.21
C LEU A 337 2.55 26.89 -14.68
N GLU A 338 3.81 26.54 -14.99
CA GLU A 338 4.26 26.21 -16.35
C GLU A 338 3.73 24.84 -16.82
N ILE A 339 3.45 23.92 -15.90
CA ILE A 339 2.79 22.64 -16.24
C ILE A 339 1.35 22.94 -16.69
N PRO A 340 0.89 22.44 -17.85
CA PRO A 340 -0.45 22.71 -18.32
C PRO A 340 -1.48 21.96 -17.46
N LEU A 341 -2.65 22.58 -17.28
CA LEU A 341 -3.77 21.91 -16.60
C LEU A 341 -4.21 20.67 -17.38
N ARG A 342 -4.24 20.78 -18.73
CA ARG A 342 -4.56 19.69 -19.67
C ARG A 342 -3.58 19.66 -20.82
N ILE A 343 -3.23 18.46 -21.28
CA ILE A 343 -2.37 18.26 -22.46
C ILE A 343 -2.78 17.00 -23.23
N SER A 344 -2.67 17.04 -24.56
CA SER A 344 -2.92 15.86 -25.38
C SER A 344 -1.73 14.90 -25.40
N ARG A 345 -1.88 13.71 -26.02
CA ARG A 345 -0.74 12.81 -26.26
C ARG A 345 0.24 13.40 -27.27
N ASP A 346 -0.27 14.08 -28.29
CA ASP A 346 0.55 14.59 -29.38
C ASP A 346 1.42 15.75 -28.89
N ASP A 347 0.83 16.67 -28.11
CA ASP A 347 1.59 17.76 -27.48
C ASP A 347 2.64 17.24 -26.47
N LEU A 348 2.34 16.13 -25.77
CA LEU A 348 3.32 15.49 -24.88
C LEU A 348 4.48 14.88 -25.64
N LEU A 349 4.26 14.31 -26.83
CA LEU A 349 5.32 13.79 -27.68
C LEU A 349 6.16 14.91 -28.28
N GLU A 350 5.54 16.05 -28.60
CA GLU A 350 6.24 17.23 -29.10
C GLU A 350 7.15 17.84 -28.02
N VAL A 351 6.61 18.11 -26.83
CA VAL A 351 7.41 18.66 -25.72
C VAL A 351 8.43 17.63 -25.20
N GLY A 352 8.07 16.35 -25.22
CA GLY A 352 8.85 15.24 -24.69
C GLY A 352 9.66 14.47 -25.72
N GLU A 353 10.08 15.09 -26.83
CA GLU A 353 10.75 14.40 -27.95
C GLU A 353 11.95 13.55 -27.48
N GLU A 354 12.77 14.09 -26.56
CA GLU A 354 13.94 13.38 -25.98
C GLU A 354 13.54 12.13 -25.16
N TYR A 355 12.30 12.07 -24.67
CA TYR A 355 11.76 11.00 -23.83
C TYR A 355 10.73 10.12 -24.57
N SER A 356 10.72 10.15 -25.92
CA SER A 356 9.69 9.50 -26.74
C SER A 356 9.51 7.99 -26.44
N GLU A 357 10.60 7.24 -26.26
CA GLU A 357 10.52 5.81 -25.91
C GLU A 357 9.80 5.58 -24.56
N GLU A 358 10.09 6.42 -23.56
CA GLU A 358 9.46 6.33 -22.24
C GLU A 358 7.97 6.72 -22.32
N LEU A 359 7.65 7.76 -23.08
CA LEU A 359 6.26 8.19 -23.34
C LEU A 359 5.45 7.09 -24.02
N HIS A 360 5.97 6.48 -25.09
CA HIS A 360 5.31 5.37 -25.77
C HIS A 360 5.09 4.17 -24.84
N THR A 361 6.08 3.86 -24.00
CA THR A 361 5.95 2.83 -22.96
C THR A 361 4.80 3.14 -22.00
N ILE A 362 4.71 4.38 -21.51
CA ILE A 362 3.63 4.81 -20.61
C ILE A 362 2.27 4.72 -21.34
N PHE A 363 2.17 5.23 -22.57
CA PHE A 363 0.92 5.27 -23.34
C PHE A 363 0.35 3.90 -23.69
N SER A 364 1.19 2.87 -23.80
CA SER A 364 0.77 1.50 -24.09
C SER A 364 -0.17 0.90 -23.03
N ASN A 365 -0.16 1.45 -21.80
CA ASN A 365 -0.86 0.86 -20.66
C ASN A 365 -2.33 1.30 -20.52
N HIS A 366 -2.76 2.36 -21.22
CA HIS A 366 -4.10 2.94 -21.10
C HIS A 366 -4.61 3.55 -22.40
N ILE A 367 -5.91 3.76 -22.43
CA ILE A 367 -6.62 4.53 -23.45
C ILE A 367 -6.49 6.02 -23.06
N PRO A 368 -6.19 6.93 -24.00
CA PRO A 368 -6.05 8.34 -23.69
C PRO A 368 -7.36 8.92 -23.13
N PRO A 369 -7.31 9.78 -22.11
CA PRO A 369 -8.47 10.54 -21.67
C PRO A 369 -8.94 11.49 -22.79
N LYS A 370 -10.26 11.60 -22.98
CA LYS A 370 -10.84 12.41 -24.06
C LYS A 370 -10.50 13.90 -23.96
N GLU A 371 -10.38 14.41 -22.74
CA GLU A 371 -10.08 15.82 -22.45
C GLU A 371 -8.58 16.09 -22.25
N GLY A 372 -7.72 15.13 -22.62
CA GLY A 372 -6.29 15.21 -22.32
C GLY A 372 -5.97 14.88 -20.85
N TYR A 373 -4.67 14.77 -20.57
CA TYR A 373 -4.11 14.42 -19.27
C TYR A 373 -4.13 15.61 -18.31
N LYS A 374 -4.55 15.37 -17.06
CA LYS A 374 -4.61 16.35 -15.95
C LYS A 374 -3.22 16.57 -15.30
N LEU A 375 -2.21 17.00 -16.07
CA LEU A 375 -0.82 16.96 -15.60
C LEU A 375 -0.53 17.86 -14.40
N ARG A 376 -0.92 19.14 -14.42
CA ARG A 376 -0.69 20.03 -13.27
C ARG A 376 -1.39 19.50 -12.03
N SER A 377 -2.63 19.06 -12.20
CA SER A 377 -3.48 18.53 -11.13
C SER A 377 -2.85 17.34 -10.42
N ARG A 378 -2.39 16.34 -11.19
CA ARG A 378 -1.70 15.17 -10.63
C ARG A 378 -0.34 15.52 -10.07
N CYS A 379 0.44 16.35 -10.78
CA CYS A 379 1.73 16.80 -10.29
C CYS A 379 1.62 17.43 -8.90
N LEU A 380 0.75 18.44 -8.76
CA LEU A 380 0.56 19.19 -7.53
C LEU A 380 0.08 18.30 -6.38
N PHE A 381 -0.84 17.36 -6.63
CA PHE A 381 -1.22 16.38 -5.62
C PHE A 381 -0.02 15.53 -5.18
N GLY A 382 0.72 14.97 -6.14
CA GLY A 382 1.80 14.03 -5.86
C GLY A 382 2.95 14.65 -5.07
N VAL A 383 3.39 15.85 -5.46
CA VAL A 383 4.47 16.58 -4.75
C VAL A 383 4.00 17.06 -3.37
N SER A 384 2.73 17.46 -3.23
CA SER A 384 2.19 17.87 -1.93
C SER A 384 2.01 16.68 -0.98
N GLU A 385 1.53 15.55 -1.48
CA GLU A 385 1.40 14.31 -0.70
C GLU A 385 2.76 13.76 -0.28
N ALA A 386 3.80 13.93 -1.11
CA ALA A 386 5.18 13.60 -0.74
C ALA A 386 5.66 14.41 0.47
N GLU A 387 5.41 15.72 0.49
CA GLU A 387 5.74 16.59 1.62
C GLU A 387 4.94 16.22 2.88
N ARG A 388 3.64 15.98 2.73
CA ARG A 388 2.79 15.56 3.85
C ARG A 388 3.29 14.24 4.46
N ALA A 389 3.70 13.29 3.63
CA ALA A 389 4.22 12.00 4.08
C ALA A 389 5.54 12.12 4.86
N ILE A 390 6.37 13.12 4.56
CA ILE A 390 7.60 13.44 5.30
C ILE A 390 7.28 14.08 6.66
N LEU A 391 6.26 14.95 6.71
CA LEU A 391 5.89 15.68 7.94
C LEU A 391 5.09 14.84 8.94
N PHE A 392 4.31 13.87 8.46
CA PHE A 392 3.50 12.99 9.30
C PHE A 392 4.26 12.38 10.50
N PRO A 393 5.42 11.70 10.33
CA PRO A 393 6.16 11.15 11.47
C PRO A 393 6.72 12.24 12.40
N ARG A 394 7.08 13.41 11.88
CA ARG A 394 7.55 14.55 12.68
C ARG A 394 6.46 15.04 13.62
N TYR A 395 5.22 15.19 13.14
CA TYR A 395 4.10 15.61 13.98
C TYR A 395 3.70 14.54 15.01
N LEU A 396 3.92 13.25 14.71
CA LEU A 396 3.76 12.19 15.71
C LEU A 396 4.80 12.32 16.84
N GLU A 397 6.05 12.60 16.48
CA GLU A 397 7.16 12.75 17.43
C GLU A 397 7.01 14.00 18.32
N THR A 398 6.45 15.09 17.79
CA THR A 398 6.20 16.33 18.54
C THR A 398 4.85 16.34 19.26
N GLY A 399 3.98 15.35 19.03
CA GLY A 399 2.65 15.27 19.63
C GLY A 399 1.63 16.26 19.04
N GLU A 400 1.91 16.82 17.85
CA GLU A 400 1.06 17.80 17.17
C GLU A 400 -0.11 17.13 16.44
N MET A 401 -0.98 16.45 17.19
CA MET A 401 -2.10 15.68 16.63
C MET A 401 -3.06 16.52 15.79
N ASN A 402 -3.27 17.80 16.11
CA ASN A 402 -4.08 18.69 15.29
C ASN A 402 -3.53 18.84 13.86
N ASN A 403 -2.20 18.89 13.71
CA ASN A 403 -1.57 18.94 12.40
C ASN A 403 -1.72 17.60 11.68
N ILE A 404 -1.64 16.46 12.38
CA ILE A 404 -1.92 15.14 11.78
C ILE A 404 -3.36 15.05 11.27
N LEU A 405 -4.34 15.47 12.06
CA LEU A 405 -5.75 15.47 11.66
C LEU A 405 -5.95 16.37 10.43
N ARG A 406 -5.34 17.56 10.42
CA ARG A 406 -5.37 18.46 9.27
C ARG A 406 -4.69 17.87 8.03
N LEU A 407 -3.57 17.16 8.18
CA LEU A 407 -2.91 16.46 7.06
C LEU A 407 -3.84 15.45 6.39
N ILE A 408 -4.63 14.71 7.18
CA ILE A 408 -5.63 13.74 6.70
C ILE A 408 -6.72 14.44 5.90
N GLU A 409 -7.27 15.53 6.42
CA GLU A 409 -8.31 16.32 5.75
C GLU A 409 -7.80 16.89 4.42
N VAL A 410 -6.64 17.55 4.43
CA VAL A 410 -6.05 18.17 3.23
C VAL A 410 -5.69 17.12 2.18
N SER A 411 -5.19 15.95 2.59
CA SER A 411 -4.95 14.84 1.66
C SER A 411 -6.27 14.39 1.02
N HIS A 412 -7.33 14.23 1.80
CA HIS A 412 -8.64 13.83 1.29
C HIS A 412 -9.26 14.86 0.35
N ASP A 413 -9.08 16.16 0.63
CA ASP A 413 -9.57 17.25 -0.23
C ASP A 413 -8.97 17.19 -1.64
N GLY A 414 -7.79 16.61 -1.82
CA GLY A 414 -7.23 16.33 -3.14
C GLY A 414 -7.97 15.21 -3.90
N ASP A 415 -8.65 14.28 -3.22
CA ASP A 415 -9.43 13.22 -3.86
C ASP A 415 -10.91 13.57 -4.07
N ARG A 416 -11.40 14.57 -3.34
CA ARG A 416 -12.81 14.94 -3.21
C ARG A 416 -13.47 15.28 -4.54
N VAL A 417 -14.75 14.93 -4.66
CA VAL A 417 -15.61 15.28 -5.81
C VAL A 417 -16.91 15.99 -5.42
N SER A 418 -17.17 16.15 -4.12
CA SER A 418 -18.32 16.87 -3.59
C SER A 418 -18.06 17.48 -2.21
N LYS A 419 -18.80 18.53 -1.87
CA LYS A 419 -18.72 19.20 -0.55
C LYS A 419 -20.09 19.67 -0.08
N PHE A 420 -20.14 20.18 1.14
CA PHE A 420 -21.26 21.00 1.60
C PHE A 420 -21.08 22.45 1.13
N ASP A 421 -22.17 23.10 0.73
CA ASP A 421 -22.24 24.55 0.53
C ASP A 421 -22.54 25.29 1.86
N GLU A 422 -22.76 26.60 1.78
CA GLU A 422 -23.04 27.45 2.95
C GLU A 422 -24.41 27.15 3.59
N ASP A 423 -25.34 26.61 2.81
CA ASP A 423 -26.69 26.23 3.26
C ASP A 423 -26.71 24.80 3.85
N GLY A 424 -25.58 24.09 3.79
CA GLY A 424 -25.44 22.72 4.29
C GLY A 424 -25.93 21.65 3.31
N GLU A 425 -26.14 22.02 2.04
CA GLU A 425 -26.52 21.10 0.97
C GLU A 425 -25.30 20.52 0.25
N ARG A 426 -25.44 19.30 -0.28
CA ARG A 426 -24.35 18.64 -1.02
C ARG A 426 -24.32 19.13 -2.45
N VAL A 427 -23.17 19.69 -2.83
CA VAL A 427 -22.90 20.20 -4.18
C VAL A 427 -21.70 19.50 -4.82
N GLU A 428 -21.69 19.49 -6.15
CA GLU A 428 -20.52 19.07 -6.92
C GLU A 428 -19.34 20.00 -6.61
N TRP A 429 -18.16 19.41 -6.45
CA TRP A 429 -16.93 20.15 -6.17
C TRP A 429 -16.06 20.17 -7.42
N ASP A 430 -15.49 21.33 -7.72
CA ASP A 430 -14.40 21.44 -8.69
C ASP A 430 -13.12 20.86 -8.06
N PRO A 431 -12.69 19.65 -8.45
CA PRO A 431 -11.55 19.02 -7.82
C PRO A 431 -10.22 19.68 -8.23
N GLU A 432 -10.21 20.50 -9.28
CA GLU A 432 -9.01 21.17 -9.78
C GLU A 432 -8.88 22.60 -9.25
N TYR A 433 -9.77 23.02 -8.34
CA TYR A 433 -9.78 24.36 -7.74
C TYR A 433 -8.40 24.82 -7.25
N SER A 434 -7.67 23.93 -6.54
CA SER A 434 -6.33 24.23 -6.00
C SER A 434 -5.21 24.21 -7.04
N CYS A 435 -5.51 23.79 -8.27
CA CYS A 435 -4.58 23.68 -9.40
C CYS A 435 -4.73 24.86 -10.38
N HIS A 436 -5.76 25.67 -10.22
CA HIS A 436 -5.97 26.85 -11.04
C HIS A 436 -4.91 27.92 -10.81
N ASP A 437 -4.60 28.65 -11.87
CA ASP A 437 -3.67 29.78 -11.87
C ASP A 437 -3.91 30.75 -10.72
N ALA A 438 -5.17 31.13 -10.50
CA ALA A 438 -5.54 32.09 -9.47
C ALA A 438 -5.17 31.61 -8.07
N TYR A 439 -5.40 30.32 -7.78
CA TYR A 439 -5.06 29.71 -6.51
C TYR A 439 -3.54 29.69 -6.31
N ILE A 440 -2.77 29.16 -7.27
CA ILE A 440 -1.31 29.05 -7.13
C ILE A 440 -0.65 30.45 -7.07
N LYS A 441 -1.11 31.42 -7.86
CA LYS A 441 -0.66 32.82 -7.78
C LYS A 441 -0.96 33.44 -6.41
N SER A 442 -2.07 33.06 -5.77
CA SER A 442 -2.37 33.49 -4.40
C SER A 442 -1.41 32.90 -3.38
N LEU A 443 -0.93 31.65 -3.56
CA LEU A 443 0.10 31.05 -2.71
C LEU A 443 1.41 31.82 -2.80
N ILE A 444 1.87 32.14 -4.02
CA ILE A 444 3.07 32.95 -4.25
C ILE A 444 2.95 34.32 -3.57
N LYS A 445 1.77 34.95 -3.65
CA LYS A 445 1.50 36.22 -2.96
C LYS A 445 1.58 36.05 -1.44
N ASN A 446 0.97 35.00 -0.91
CA ASN A 446 0.95 34.73 0.54
C ASN A 446 2.34 34.42 1.10
N LEU A 447 3.22 33.75 0.35
CA LEU A 447 4.61 33.52 0.72
C LEU A 447 5.46 34.80 0.80
N ASN A 448 4.98 35.90 0.22
CA ASN A 448 5.62 37.24 0.31
C ASN A 448 4.93 38.14 1.35
N SER A 449 3.96 37.63 2.11
CA SER A 449 3.25 38.40 3.12
C SER A 449 4.05 38.49 4.42
N ASP A 450 3.98 39.62 5.10
CA ASP A 450 4.50 39.77 6.48
C ASP A 450 3.65 39.05 7.54
N ASP A 451 2.60 38.35 7.12
CA ASP A 451 1.67 37.63 7.99
C ASP A 451 2.09 36.14 8.05
N PRO A 452 2.64 35.67 9.18
CA PRO A 452 3.13 34.29 9.30
C PRO A 452 2.04 33.25 9.04
N LEU A 453 0.77 33.56 9.32
CA LEU A 453 -0.33 32.63 9.07
C LEU A 453 -0.59 32.45 7.57
N LYS A 454 -0.42 33.50 6.76
CA LYS A 454 -0.51 33.40 5.30
C LYS A 454 0.67 32.64 4.71
N VAL A 455 1.87 32.90 5.21
CA VAL A 455 3.08 32.17 4.80
C VAL A 455 2.96 30.69 5.13
N GLU A 456 2.46 30.37 6.33
CA GLU A 456 2.21 28.99 6.75
C GLU A 456 1.12 28.35 5.90
N ALA A 457 -0.02 29.01 5.68
CA ALA A 457 -1.10 28.48 4.85
C ALA A 457 -0.68 28.22 3.38
N ALA A 458 0.38 28.89 2.91
CA ALA A 458 0.93 28.72 1.57
C ALA A 458 2.05 27.67 1.48
N GLN A 459 2.34 26.92 2.54
CA GLN A 459 3.29 25.81 2.48
C GLN A 459 2.75 24.65 1.63
N LEU A 460 3.65 23.99 0.88
CA LEU A 460 3.28 22.95 -0.09
C LEU A 460 2.44 21.81 0.49
N HIS A 461 2.74 21.38 1.72
CA HIS A 461 2.01 20.30 2.37
C HIS A 461 0.54 20.65 2.70
N TRP A 462 0.18 21.93 2.75
CA TRP A 462 -1.21 22.39 2.93
C TRP A 462 -1.98 22.59 1.63
N VAL A 463 -1.34 22.38 0.48
CA VAL A 463 -2.01 22.43 -0.83
C VAL A 463 -2.59 21.06 -1.13
N PRO A 464 -3.93 20.91 -1.32
CA PRO A 464 -4.52 19.61 -1.59
C PRO A 464 -4.03 18.99 -2.91
N GLY A 465 -3.91 19.82 -3.95
CA GLY A 465 -3.77 19.33 -5.33
C GLY A 465 -5.07 18.67 -5.79
N SER A 466 -4.96 17.78 -6.78
CA SER A 466 -6.10 17.04 -7.29
C SER A 466 -5.73 15.64 -7.81
N TYR A 467 -6.30 14.60 -7.19
CA TYR A 467 -6.20 13.19 -7.59
C TYR A 467 -7.56 12.57 -7.95
N GLU A 468 -8.67 13.13 -7.45
CA GLU A 468 -10.04 12.85 -7.91
C GLU A 468 -10.51 11.40 -7.79
N ARG A 469 -10.08 10.70 -6.74
CA ARG A 469 -10.43 9.29 -6.56
C ARG A 469 -11.49 9.03 -5.50
N SER A 470 -12.15 10.06 -4.97
CA SER A 470 -13.27 9.88 -4.06
C SER A 470 -14.61 9.68 -4.80
N ILE A 471 -15.67 9.50 -4.01
CA ILE A 471 -17.07 9.48 -4.46
C ILE A 471 -17.92 10.28 -3.46
N PRO A 472 -19.07 10.83 -3.86
CA PRO A 472 -19.86 11.68 -2.96
C PRO A 472 -20.25 11.05 -1.61
N PRO A 473 -20.58 9.75 -1.52
CA PRO A 473 -20.83 9.11 -0.22
C PRO A 473 -19.59 9.08 0.69
N ILE A 474 -18.39 8.81 0.14
CA ILE A 474 -17.15 8.81 0.92
C ILE A 474 -16.83 10.22 1.40
N ASP A 475 -16.96 11.23 0.52
CA ASP A 475 -16.77 12.64 0.89
C ASP A 475 -17.71 13.03 2.03
N TYR A 476 -18.99 12.64 1.94
CA TYR A 476 -19.97 12.87 3.01
C TYR A 476 -19.53 12.23 4.32
N LEU A 477 -19.12 10.96 4.31
CA LEU A 477 -18.69 10.25 5.52
C LEU A 477 -17.48 10.94 6.17
N CYS A 478 -16.48 11.32 5.38
CA CYS A 478 -15.31 12.03 5.88
C CYS A 478 -15.70 13.39 6.50
N ASP A 479 -16.54 14.16 5.80
CA ASP A 479 -16.99 15.48 6.27
C ASP A 479 -17.80 15.38 7.57
N MET A 480 -18.70 14.40 7.68
CA MET A 480 -19.50 14.21 8.89
C MET A 480 -18.65 13.81 10.09
N ILE A 481 -17.60 12.99 9.88
CA ILE A 481 -16.63 12.67 10.93
C ILE A 481 -15.88 13.93 11.35
N SER A 482 -15.27 14.65 10.41
CA SER A 482 -14.50 15.87 10.72
C SER A 482 -15.35 16.96 11.38
N TYR A 483 -16.58 17.19 10.88
CA TYR A 483 -17.48 18.19 11.42
C TYR A 483 -17.93 17.88 12.85
N ARG A 484 -18.44 16.66 13.11
CA ARG A 484 -19.00 16.29 14.43
C ARG A 484 -17.93 16.00 15.48
N LEU A 485 -16.72 15.66 15.06
CA LEU A 485 -15.61 15.28 15.93
C LEU A 485 -14.41 16.24 15.84
N LYS A 486 -14.63 17.48 15.43
CA LYS A 486 -13.60 18.51 15.22
C LYS A 486 -12.47 18.46 16.26
N GLY A 487 -11.23 18.31 15.77
CA GLY A 487 -10.01 18.23 16.60
C GLY A 487 -9.81 16.91 17.36
N SER A 488 -10.76 15.98 17.28
CA SER A 488 -10.68 14.65 17.90
C SER A 488 -10.70 13.51 16.88
N ALA A 489 -11.09 13.77 15.64
CA ALA A 489 -11.01 12.81 14.55
C ALA A 489 -10.83 13.49 13.19
N ALA A 490 -10.23 12.76 12.25
CA ALA A 490 -10.21 13.09 10.84
C ALA A 490 -10.25 11.80 10.03
N ALA A 491 -10.85 11.87 8.85
CA ALA A 491 -11.05 10.73 7.97
C ALA A 491 -10.65 11.04 6.53
N GLN A 492 -10.18 10.03 5.82
CA GLN A 492 -9.81 10.09 4.42
C GLN A 492 -10.13 8.79 3.71
N LEU A 493 -10.30 8.87 2.39
CA LEU A 493 -10.33 7.70 1.52
C LEU A 493 -9.11 6.78 1.76
N MET A 494 -9.32 5.47 1.77
CA MET A 494 -8.26 4.47 1.89
C MET A 494 -8.14 3.63 0.62
N GLY A 495 -6.90 3.40 0.18
CA GLY A 495 -6.58 2.57 -0.98
C GLY A 495 -6.71 3.32 -2.30
N ALA A 496 -7.07 2.61 -3.37
CA ALA A 496 -7.00 3.17 -4.72
C ALA A 496 -8.18 4.06 -5.13
N GLY A 497 -9.25 4.15 -4.33
CA GLY A 497 -10.41 5.00 -4.58
C GLY A 497 -11.51 4.42 -5.49
N LEU A 498 -12.44 5.31 -5.85
CA LEU A 498 -13.72 5.08 -6.55
C LEU A 498 -14.68 4.17 -5.75
N GLY A 499 -14.62 4.27 -4.43
CA GLY A 499 -15.25 3.35 -3.47
C GLY A 499 -14.19 2.68 -2.57
N GLY A 500 -14.62 1.68 -1.80
CA GLY A 500 -13.76 0.95 -0.87
C GLY A 500 -13.87 1.46 0.56
N ASN A 501 -12.73 1.61 1.24
CA ASN A 501 -12.70 1.91 2.66
C ASN A 501 -12.38 3.38 2.92
N VAL A 502 -12.74 3.83 4.12
CA VAL A 502 -12.32 5.10 4.72
C VAL A 502 -11.42 4.78 5.91
N LEU A 503 -10.31 5.50 6.04
CA LEU A 503 -9.43 5.45 7.19
C LEU A 503 -9.68 6.69 8.05
N ALA A 504 -9.86 6.49 9.35
CA ALA A 504 -9.97 7.58 10.32
C ALA A 504 -8.96 7.42 11.45
N ILE A 505 -8.35 8.54 11.87
CA ILE A 505 -7.62 8.63 13.14
C ILE A 505 -8.54 9.31 14.14
N VAL A 506 -8.76 8.67 15.29
CA VAL A 506 -9.81 9.06 16.23
C VAL A 506 -9.30 8.97 17.66
N HIS A 507 -9.53 9.99 18.46
CA HIS A 507 -9.30 9.93 19.90
C HIS A 507 -10.18 8.83 20.52
N LYS A 508 -9.61 7.96 21.34
CA LYS A 508 -10.23 6.72 21.86
C LYS A 508 -11.59 6.96 22.51
N ASP A 509 -11.78 8.08 23.21
CA ASP A 509 -13.04 8.43 23.88
C ASP A 509 -14.16 8.85 22.91
N LYS A 510 -13.86 9.00 21.61
CA LYS A 510 -14.82 9.38 20.57
C LYS A 510 -15.15 8.27 19.60
N VAL A 511 -14.62 7.05 19.78
CA VAL A 511 -14.90 5.90 18.90
C VAL A 511 -16.40 5.66 18.75
N LYS A 512 -17.17 5.68 19.85
CA LYS A 512 -18.64 5.54 19.81
C LYS A 512 -19.35 6.60 18.95
N LYS A 513 -18.85 7.84 18.95
CA LYS A 513 -19.41 8.91 18.11
C LYS A 513 -19.15 8.67 16.63
N VAL A 514 -18.03 8.02 16.28
CA VAL A 514 -17.79 7.59 14.90
C VAL A 514 -18.75 6.49 14.51
N GLU A 515 -19.04 5.53 15.40
CA GLU A 515 -20.05 4.49 15.15
C GLU A 515 -21.44 5.10 14.89
N GLU A 516 -21.85 6.11 15.68
CA GLU A 516 -23.08 6.87 15.45
C GLU A 516 -23.11 7.52 14.05
N VAL A 517 -22.04 8.21 13.65
CA VAL A 517 -21.93 8.82 12.32
C VAL A 517 -22.01 7.79 11.20
N VAL A 518 -21.34 6.64 11.36
CA VAL A 518 -21.35 5.55 10.37
C VAL A 518 -22.72 4.90 10.28
N ASN A 519 -23.45 4.76 11.39
CA ASN A 519 -24.82 4.24 11.38
C ASN A 519 -25.77 5.17 10.63
N GLU A 520 -25.72 6.47 10.91
CA GLU A 520 -26.52 7.46 10.18
C GLU A 520 -26.17 7.52 8.69
N TYR A 521 -24.88 7.41 8.36
CA TYR A 521 -24.42 7.27 6.98
C TYR A 521 -25.02 6.01 6.31
N SER A 522 -24.99 4.87 7.01
CA SER A 522 -25.52 3.60 6.52
C SER A 522 -27.01 3.69 6.23
N GLU A 523 -27.78 4.32 7.12
CA GLU A 523 -29.21 4.58 6.96
C GLU A 523 -29.48 5.55 5.79
N LYS A 524 -28.73 6.66 5.72
CA LYS A 524 -28.91 7.69 4.69
C LYS A 524 -28.68 7.15 3.28
N PHE A 525 -27.68 6.29 3.10
CA PHE A 525 -27.28 5.77 1.80
C PHE A 525 -27.80 4.36 1.50
N ASP A 526 -28.53 3.74 2.45
CA ASP A 526 -29.01 2.35 2.37
C ASP A 526 -27.88 1.36 2.03
N VAL A 527 -26.78 1.46 2.78
CA VAL A 527 -25.58 0.63 2.59
C VAL A 527 -25.19 -0.09 3.86
N LYS A 528 -24.61 -1.29 3.70
CA LYS A 528 -24.00 -2.01 4.83
C LYS A 528 -22.56 -1.55 5.01
N THR A 529 -22.26 -1.08 6.20
CA THR A 529 -20.91 -0.69 6.60
C THR A 529 -20.36 -1.66 7.65
N ASN A 530 -19.06 -1.61 7.85
CA ASN A 530 -18.39 -2.31 8.93
C ASN A 530 -17.25 -1.45 9.46
N ILE A 531 -17.03 -1.49 10.77
CA ILE A 531 -16.00 -0.72 11.46
C ILE A 531 -14.98 -1.69 12.03
N LEU A 532 -13.72 -1.46 11.69
CA LEU A 532 -12.60 -2.24 12.18
C LEU A 532 -11.63 -1.32 12.91
N LEU A 533 -11.43 -1.60 14.20
CA LEU A 533 -10.54 -0.84 15.08
C LEU A 533 -9.17 -1.50 15.14
N TYR A 534 -8.11 -0.73 14.93
CA TYR A 534 -6.75 -1.22 14.96
C TYR A 534 -5.83 -0.39 15.85
N THR A 535 -4.86 -1.09 16.42
CA THR A 535 -3.65 -0.55 17.04
C THR A 535 -2.43 -1.07 16.29
N PRO A 536 -1.33 -0.31 16.22
CA PRO A 536 -0.12 -0.77 15.52
C PRO A 536 0.40 -2.08 16.10
N GLY A 537 0.33 -3.13 15.29
CA GLY A 537 0.79 -4.48 15.62
C GLY A 537 2.28 -4.67 15.32
N GLU A 538 2.78 -5.85 15.68
CA GLU A 538 4.14 -6.27 15.35
C GLU A 538 4.25 -6.77 13.91
N GLY A 539 5.39 -6.54 13.25
CA GLY A 539 5.67 -7.00 11.89
C GLY A 539 5.85 -8.51 11.72
N ALA A 540 6.11 -8.92 10.49
CA ALA A 540 6.30 -10.31 10.11
C ALA A 540 7.49 -10.95 10.85
N ALA A 541 7.38 -12.24 11.15
CA ALA A 541 8.37 -12.96 11.93
C ALA A 541 8.49 -14.42 11.46
N LEU A 542 9.72 -14.93 11.45
CA LEU A 542 9.98 -16.37 11.48
C LEU A 542 10.13 -16.75 12.95
N LEU A 543 9.35 -17.71 13.43
CA LEU A 543 9.39 -18.14 14.82
C LEU A 543 10.63 -19.01 15.04
#